data_AF-A0A929I0F2-F1
#
_entry.id   AF-A0A929I0F2-F1
#
_cell.length_a   1.000
_cell.length_b   1.000
_cell.length_c   1.000
_cell.angle_alpha   90.00
_cell.angle_beta   90.00
_cell.angle_gamma   90.00
#
_symmetry.space_group_name_H-M   'P 1'
#
loop_
_entity.id
_entity.type
_entity.pdbx_description
1 polymer ?
#
loop_
_entity_poly.entity_id
_entity_poly.type
_entity_poly.pdbx_seq_one_letter_code
_entity_poly.pdbx_strand_id
1 'polypeptide(L)'
;MIAKTSALILVIALATLIFAMPAIADDTKALETRAQLEALIDRYIASNGAKSELLNSRSDNIRKSAIRSCRIASFCVTSREALVKEMLENNIEPKPYKVSRFLNEKYRVVAMAKE
;
A
#
# COMPACT_ATOMS: atom_id res chain seq x y z
N MET A 1 -11.90 24.74 -54.85
CA MET A 1 -12.62 24.22 -53.66
C MET A 1 -11.97 22.99 -53.00
N ILE A 2 -11.00 22.32 -53.63
CA ILE A 2 -10.41 21.05 -53.15
C ILE A 2 -9.44 21.24 -51.96
N ALA A 3 -8.76 22.38 -51.84
CA ALA A 3 -7.80 22.62 -50.76
C ALA A 3 -8.45 22.75 -49.36
N LYS A 4 -9.69 23.25 -49.29
CA LYS A 4 -10.41 23.44 -48.02
C LYS A 4 -10.85 22.11 -47.40
N THR A 5 -11.26 21.15 -48.23
CA THR A 5 -11.65 19.80 -47.79
C THR A 5 -10.45 19.00 -47.30
N SER A 6 -9.28 19.11 -47.95
CA SER A 6 -8.06 18.40 -47.51
C SER A 6 -7.52 18.92 -46.18
N ALA A 7 -7.59 20.22 -45.92
CA ALA A 7 -7.21 20.80 -44.63
C ALA A 7 -8.14 20.34 -43.50
N LEU A 8 -9.43 20.21 -43.77
CA LEU A 8 -10.43 19.77 -42.80
C LEU A 8 -10.25 18.30 -42.39
N ILE A 9 -9.91 17.43 -43.36
CA ILE A 9 -9.61 16.01 -43.11
C ILE A 9 -8.33 15.88 -42.28
N LEU A 10 -7.30 16.69 -42.57
CA LEU A 10 -6.05 16.69 -41.80
C LEU A 10 -6.28 17.10 -40.34
N VAL A 11 -7.12 18.10 -40.09
CA VAL A 11 -7.46 18.57 -38.73
C VAL A 11 -8.23 17.50 -37.95
N ILE A 12 -9.17 16.80 -38.60
CA ILE A 12 -9.92 15.70 -37.97
C ILE A 12 -9.01 14.50 -37.67
N ALA A 13 -8.09 14.16 -38.59
CA ALA A 13 -7.11 13.09 -38.39
C ALA A 13 -6.12 13.43 -37.25
N LEU A 14 -5.71 14.70 -37.12
CA LEU A 14 -4.82 15.14 -36.05
C LEU A 14 -5.54 15.16 -34.68
N ALA A 15 -6.82 15.55 -34.65
CA ALA A 15 -7.62 15.59 -33.42
C ALA A 15 -7.92 14.18 -32.86
N THR A 16 -8.12 13.19 -33.73
CA THR A 16 -8.34 11.80 -33.32
C THR A 16 -7.06 11.13 -32.78
N LEU A 17 -5.88 11.58 -33.24
CA LEU A 17 -4.59 11.08 -32.73
C LEU A 17 -4.32 11.51 -31.27
N ILE A 18 -4.79 12.70 -30.87
CA ILE A 18 -4.65 13.21 -29.49
C ILE A 18 -5.56 12.46 -28.52
N PHE A 19 -6.73 12.02 -28.98
CA PHE A 19 -7.71 11.29 -28.16
C PHE A 19 -7.39 9.79 -28.01
N ALA A 20 -6.50 9.25 -28.85
CA ALA A 20 -6.10 7.84 -28.85
C ALA A 20 -4.87 7.55 -27.98
N MET A 21 -4.38 8.51 -27.18
CA MET A 21 -3.36 8.20 -26.19
C MET A 21 -3.99 7.33 -25.08
N PRO A 22 -3.49 6.10 -24.85
CA PRO A 22 -3.93 5.31 -23.72
C PRO A 22 -3.58 6.09 -22.45
N ALA A 23 -4.45 5.99 -21.44
CA ALA A 23 -4.33 6.70 -20.16
C ALA A 23 -3.14 6.18 -19.33
N ILE A 24 -1.91 6.53 -19.74
CA ILE A 24 -0.65 6.17 -19.04
C ILE A 24 -0.56 6.86 -17.65
N ALA A 25 -1.42 7.83 -17.38
CA ALA A 25 -1.43 8.57 -16.11
C ALA A 25 -1.98 7.77 -14.92
N ASP A 26 -2.82 6.75 -15.14
CA ASP A 26 -3.47 6.03 -14.04
C ASP A 26 -2.56 4.95 -13.45
N ASP A 27 -1.79 4.26 -14.31
CA ASP A 27 -0.85 3.21 -13.91
C ASP A 27 0.30 3.76 -13.04
N THR A 28 0.78 4.97 -13.33
CA THR A 28 1.86 5.60 -12.56
C THR A 28 1.40 5.97 -11.15
N LYS A 29 0.16 6.46 -11.01
CA LYS A 29 -0.43 6.79 -9.71
C LYS A 29 -0.70 5.54 -8.86
N ALA A 30 -1.15 4.45 -9.47
CA ALA A 30 -1.33 3.17 -8.79
C ALA A 30 0.01 2.61 -8.28
N LEU A 31 1.06 2.69 -9.10
CA LEU A 31 2.41 2.25 -8.72
C LEU A 31 2.99 3.09 -7.58
N GLU A 32 2.80 4.42 -7.62
CA GLU A 32 3.24 5.32 -6.56
C GLU A 32 2.50 5.03 -5.24
N THR A 33 1.18 4.86 -5.29
CA THR A 33 0.36 4.55 -4.11
C THR A 33 0.79 3.23 -3.47
N ARG A 34 1.05 2.21 -4.30
CA ARG A 34 1.59 0.92 -3.83
C ARG A 34 2.93 1.10 -3.12
N ALA A 35 3.87 1.82 -3.73
CA ALA A 35 5.20 2.05 -3.14
C ALA A 35 5.11 2.80 -1.81
N GLN A 36 4.20 3.78 -1.70
CA GLN A 36 3.95 4.49 -0.44
C GLN A 36 3.38 3.59 0.65
N LEU A 37 2.41 2.71 0.31
CA LEU A 37 1.86 1.74 1.25
C LEU A 37 2.92 0.76 1.73
N GLU A 38 3.73 0.23 0.81
CA GLU A 38 4.85 -0.65 1.10
C GLU A 38 5.85 -0.01 2.07
N ALA A 39 6.26 1.23 1.82
CA ALA A 39 7.15 1.96 2.71
C ALA A 39 6.56 2.18 4.12
N LEU A 40 5.24 2.38 4.22
CA LEU A 40 4.56 2.51 5.51
C LEU A 40 4.51 1.18 6.28
N ILE A 41 4.32 0.05 5.58
CA ILE A 41 4.43 -1.28 6.20
C ILE A 41 5.86 -1.51 6.71
N ASP A 42 6.88 -1.19 5.91
CA ASP A 42 8.28 -1.42 6.29
C ASP A 42 8.67 -0.59 7.53
N ARG A 43 8.21 0.67 7.61
CA ARG A 43 8.35 1.49 8.83
C ARG A 43 7.62 0.88 10.02
N TYR A 44 6.41 0.36 9.81
CA TYR A 44 5.62 -0.28 10.87
C TYR A 44 6.29 -1.57 11.38
N ILE A 45 6.86 -2.38 10.47
CA ILE A 45 7.66 -3.57 10.80
C ILE A 45 8.88 -3.16 11.61
N ALA A 46 9.66 -2.18 11.15
CA ALA A 46 10.86 -1.72 11.84
C ALA A 46 10.55 -1.22 13.27
N SER A 47 9.51 -0.39 13.41
CA SER A 47 9.09 0.13 14.72
C SER A 47 8.67 -0.97 15.69
N ASN A 48 7.92 -1.96 15.23
CA ASN A 48 7.51 -3.09 16.07
C ASN A 48 8.65 -4.08 16.33
N GLY A 49 9.54 -4.27 15.36
CA GLY A 49 10.72 -5.13 15.45
C GLY A 49 11.76 -4.61 16.45
N ALA A 50 11.93 -3.29 16.55
CA ALA A 50 12.82 -2.65 17.54
C ALA A 50 12.47 -3.01 18.99
N LYS A 51 11.20 -3.33 19.28
CA LYS A 51 10.78 -3.78 20.61
C LYS A 51 11.33 -5.16 20.99
N SER A 52 11.95 -5.90 20.08
CA SER A 52 12.67 -7.14 20.39
C SER A 52 13.77 -6.94 21.44
N GLU A 53 14.38 -5.75 21.50
CA GLU A 53 15.37 -5.38 22.53
C GLU A 53 14.79 -5.45 23.95
N LEU A 54 13.47 -5.29 24.08
CA LEU A 54 12.75 -5.27 25.35
C LEU A 54 12.31 -6.67 25.82
N LEU A 55 12.61 -7.74 25.06
CA LEU A 55 12.25 -9.11 25.44
C LEU A 55 12.90 -9.57 26.75
N ASN A 56 14.06 -9.00 27.09
CA ASN A 56 14.77 -9.30 28.33
C ASN A 56 14.47 -8.30 29.46
N SER A 57 13.45 -7.46 29.31
CA SER A 57 13.07 -6.50 30.36
C SER A 57 12.67 -7.21 31.65
N ARG A 58 12.99 -6.62 32.80
CA ARG A 58 12.57 -7.13 34.12
C ARG A 58 11.05 -7.05 34.32
N SER A 59 10.39 -6.08 33.67
CA SER A 59 8.94 -5.90 33.75
C SER A 59 8.20 -6.90 32.85
N ASP A 60 7.30 -7.69 33.44
CA ASP A 60 6.48 -8.66 32.71
C ASP A 60 5.59 -8.01 31.66
N ASN A 61 5.00 -6.85 31.99
CA ASN A 61 4.17 -6.10 31.07
C ASN A 61 4.96 -5.63 29.83
N ILE A 62 6.22 -5.20 30.02
CA ILE A 62 7.09 -4.79 28.92
C ILE A 62 7.42 -5.99 28.03
N ARG A 63 7.79 -7.14 28.62
CA ARG A 63 8.06 -8.37 27.85
C ARG A 63 6.85 -8.84 27.04
N LYS A 64 5.67 -8.89 27.64
CA LYS A 64 4.42 -9.27 26.95
C LYS A 64 4.12 -8.34 25.78
N SER A 65 4.28 -7.03 25.98
CA SER A 65 4.14 -6.03 24.92
C SER A 65 5.14 -6.23 23.78
N ALA A 66 6.41 -6.49 24.11
CA ALA A 66 7.48 -6.79 23.15
C ALA A 66 7.16 -8.04 22.33
N ILE A 67 6.78 -9.15 22.98
CA ILE A 67 6.38 -10.40 22.30
C ILE A 67 5.25 -10.14 21.31
N ARG A 68 4.20 -9.40 21.74
CA ARG A 68 3.08 -9.05 20.87
C ARG A 68 3.54 -8.25 19.65
N SER A 69 4.36 -7.21 19.86
CA SER A 69 4.88 -6.40 18.75
C SER A 69 5.76 -7.21 17.79
N CYS A 70 6.62 -8.10 18.28
CA CYS A 70 7.42 -8.98 17.42
C CYS A 70 6.56 -9.94 16.59
N ARG A 71 5.48 -10.49 17.17
CA ARG A 71 4.51 -11.32 16.43
C ARG A 71 3.80 -10.53 15.33
N ILE A 72 3.38 -9.30 15.62
CA ILE A 72 2.78 -8.41 14.63
C ILE A 72 3.77 -8.11 13.49
N ALA A 73 5.01 -7.77 13.81
CA ALA A 73 6.04 -7.52 12.81
C ALA A 73 6.27 -8.75 11.93
N SER A 74 6.37 -9.93 12.54
CA SER A 74 6.53 -11.21 11.82
C SER A 74 5.37 -11.49 10.88
N PHE A 75 4.13 -11.28 11.34
CA PHE A 75 2.92 -11.41 10.51
C PHE A 75 2.94 -10.46 9.30
N CYS A 76 3.36 -9.22 9.50
CA CYS A 76 3.44 -8.23 8.43
C CYS A 76 4.54 -8.59 7.42
N VAL A 77 5.67 -9.15 7.86
CA VAL A 77 6.73 -9.65 6.97
C VAL A 77 6.23 -10.81 6.12
N THR A 78 5.60 -11.82 6.73
CA THR A 78 5.15 -13.02 6.01
C THR A 78 4.00 -12.76 5.05
N SER A 79 3.18 -11.75 5.34
CA SER A 79 1.93 -11.49 4.62
C SER A 79 1.98 -10.18 3.82
N ARG A 80 3.18 -9.59 3.61
CA ARG A 80 3.37 -8.24 3.06
C ARG A 80 2.61 -8.03 1.76
N GLU A 81 2.79 -8.91 0.78
CA GLU A 81 2.16 -8.79 -0.54
C GLU A 81 0.63 -8.87 -0.45
N ALA A 82 0.11 -9.80 0.35
CA ALA A 82 -1.32 -9.95 0.57
C ALA A 82 -1.93 -8.71 1.24
N LEU A 83 -1.25 -8.16 2.25
CA LEU A 83 -1.67 -6.94 2.94
C LEU A 83 -1.67 -5.72 2.02
N VAL A 84 -0.66 -5.56 1.16
CA VAL A 84 -0.60 -4.47 0.18
C VAL A 84 -1.74 -4.59 -0.83
N LYS A 85 -1.93 -5.79 -1.40
CA LYS A 85 -3.01 -6.06 -2.34
C LYS A 85 -4.37 -5.72 -1.72
N GLU A 86 -4.61 -6.20 -0.51
CA GLU A 86 -5.87 -5.95 0.20
C GLU A 86 -6.04 -4.46 0.57
N MET A 87 -4.97 -3.74 0.89
CA MET A 87 -5.04 -2.29 1.11
C MET A 87 -5.40 -1.52 -0.16
N LEU A 88 -4.87 -1.94 -1.32
CA LEU A 88 -5.24 -1.36 -2.61
C LEU A 88 -6.71 -1.65 -2.96
N GLU A 89 -7.16 -2.90 -2.78
CA GLU A 89 -8.55 -3.30 -3.02
C GLU A 89 -9.54 -2.54 -2.12
N ASN A 90 -9.16 -2.28 -0.86
CA ASN A 90 -9.96 -1.50 0.08
C ASN A 90 -9.76 0.01 -0.04
N ASN A 91 -9.01 0.49 -1.04
CA ASN A 91 -8.71 1.91 -1.27
C ASN A 91 -8.17 2.62 -0.01
N ILE A 92 -7.27 1.94 0.72
CA ILE A 92 -6.64 2.51 1.90
C ILE A 92 -5.69 3.62 1.46
N GLU A 93 -5.97 4.85 1.87
CA GLU A 93 -5.07 5.97 1.66
C GLU A 93 -3.71 5.71 2.37
N PRO A 94 -2.57 6.06 1.73
CA PRO A 94 -1.22 5.87 2.25
C PRO A 94 -0.90 6.87 3.38
N LYS A 95 -1.65 6.80 4.47
CA LYS A 95 -1.44 7.58 5.70
C LYS A 95 -1.00 6.65 6.82
N PRO A 96 0.05 7.02 7.60
CA PRO A 96 0.61 6.13 8.62
C PRO A 96 -0.42 5.55 9.59
N TYR A 97 -1.37 6.37 10.06
CA TYR A 97 -2.39 5.93 11.02
C TYR A 97 -3.44 4.99 10.39
N LYS A 98 -3.75 5.14 9.10
CA LYS A 98 -4.70 4.26 8.40
C LYS A 98 -4.07 2.89 8.16
N VAL A 99 -2.84 2.87 7.66
CA VAL A 99 -2.07 1.63 7.49
C VAL A 99 -1.89 0.92 8.83
N SER A 100 -1.47 1.63 9.87
CA SER A 100 -1.30 1.04 11.21
C SER A 100 -2.61 0.47 11.78
N ARG A 101 -3.75 1.15 11.58
CA ARG A 101 -5.05 0.65 11.99
C ARG A 101 -5.44 -0.62 11.23
N PHE A 102 -5.26 -0.61 9.91
CA PHE A 102 -5.54 -1.76 9.05
C PHE A 102 -4.71 -2.99 9.46
N LEU A 103 -3.39 -2.83 9.62
CA LEU A 103 -2.50 -3.93 10.00
C LEU A 103 -2.85 -4.53 11.37
N ASN A 104 -3.16 -3.66 12.36
CA ASN A 104 -3.59 -4.12 13.68
C ASN A 104 -4.91 -4.91 13.62
N GLU A 105 -5.88 -4.45 12.83
CA GLU A 105 -7.16 -5.13 12.67
C GLU A 105 -6.98 -6.51 12.03
N LYS A 106 -6.17 -6.59 10.97
CA LYS A 106 -5.86 -7.87 10.30
C LYS A 106 -5.14 -8.84 11.23
N TYR A 107 -4.16 -8.37 11.98
CA TYR A 107 -3.50 -9.20 12.98
C TYR A 107 -4.48 -9.69 14.06
N ARG A 108 -5.41 -8.84 14.52
CA ARG A 108 -6.41 -9.22 15.54
C ARG A 108 -7.27 -10.38 15.06
N VAL A 109 -7.75 -10.34 13.83
CA VAL A 109 -8.55 -11.43 13.24
C VAL A 109 -7.75 -12.74 13.20
N VAL A 110 -6.49 -12.69 12.75
CA VAL A 110 -5.62 -13.88 12.68
C VAL A 110 -5.28 -14.41 14.07
N ALA A 111 -5.07 -13.53 15.05
CA ALA A 111 -4.76 -13.92 16.42
C ALA A 111 -5.94 -14.62 17.09
N MET A 112 -7.17 -14.12 16.90
CA MET A 112 -8.39 -14.73 17.44
C MET A 112 -8.74 -16.08 16.76
N ALA A 113 -8.29 -16.32 15.53
CA ALA A 113 -8.51 -17.58 14.83
C ALA A 113 -7.56 -18.71 15.28
N LYS A 114 -6.54 -18.40 16.09
CA LYS A 114 -5.54 -19.36 16.60
C LYS A 114 -5.71 -19.69 18.09
N GLU A 115 -6.68 -19.06 18.74
CA GLU A 115 -7.14 -19.40 20.10
C GLU A 115 -8.30 -20.38 20.02
#